data_AF-A0A962RDS6-F1
#
_entry.id   AF-A0A962RDS6-F1
#
_cell.length_a   1.000
_cell.length_b   1.000
_cell.length_c   1.000
_cell.angle_alpha   90.00
_cell.angle_beta   90.00
_cell.angle_gamma   90.00
#
_symmetry.space_group_name_H-M   'P 1'
#
loop_
_entity.id
_entity.type
_entity.pdbx_description
1 polymer ?
#
loop_
_entity_poly.entity_id
_entity_poly.type
_entity_poly.pdbx_seq_one_letter_code
_entity_poly.pdbx_strand_id
1 'polypeptide(L)'
;VQVCMELGSPEAIKGAVEASMGISIVSRATIAKELELGRLVALPVDPPLARPFSFVHQKQKFRQRAMDELLEFARAYCDKNVGDSTTAG
;
A
#
# COMPACT_ATOMS: atom_id res chain seq x y z
N VAL A 1 17.27 -19.06 10.35
CA VAL A 1 16.41 -17.87 10.50
C VAL A 1 15.62 -18.03 11.77
N GLN A 2 15.67 -17.06 12.68
CA GLN A 2 14.89 -17.09 13.93
C GLN A 2 13.67 -16.18 13.74
N VAL A 3 12.50 -16.78 13.63
CA VAL A 3 11.23 -16.06 13.49
C VAL A 3 10.63 -15.90 14.88
N CYS A 4 10.57 -14.67 15.39
CA CYS A 4 9.97 -14.38 16.69
C CYS A 4 8.44 -14.26 16.62
N MET A 5 7.91 -13.89 15.45
CA MET A 5 6.48 -13.65 15.26
C MET A 5 6.11 -13.70 13.77
N GLU A 6 4.93 -14.23 13.46
CA GLU A 6 4.28 -14.10 12.15
C GLU A 6 2.90 -13.48 12.33
N LEU A 7 2.60 -12.44 11.55
CA LEU A 7 1.34 -11.72 11.60
C LEU A 7 0.71 -11.75 10.22
N GLY A 8 -0.49 -12.33 10.13
CA GLY A 8 -1.16 -12.60 8.85
C GLY A 8 -1.92 -11.42 8.24
N SER A 9 -2.04 -10.29 8.95
CA SER A 9 -2.75 -9.11 8.45
C SER A 9 -1.99 -7.80 8.70
N PRO A 10 -2.14 -6.80 7.82
CA PRO A 10 -1.57 -5.47 8.03
C PRO A 10 -2.01 -4.85 9.36
N GLU A 11 -3.25 -5.10 9.79
CA GLU A 11 -3.81 -4.57 11.05
C GLU A 11 -3.09 -5.15 12.26
N ALA A 12 -2.76 -6.45 12.23
CA ALA A 12 -2.02 -7.09 13.31
C ALA A 12 -0.58 -6.52 13.38
N ILE A 13 0.05 -6.29 12.23
CA ILE A 13 1.38 -5.67 12.15
C ILE A 13 1.34 -4.25 12.74
N LYS A 14 0.35 -3.44 12.35
CA LYS A 14 0.18 -2.09 12.91
C LYS A 14 0.00 -2.12 14.42
N GLY A 15 -0.87 -2.98 14.93
CA GLY A 15 -1.10 -3.14 16.37
C GLY A 15 0.16 -3.56 17.13
N ALA A 16 0.98 -4.44 16.57
CA ALA A 16 2.24 -4.86 17.19
C ALA A 16 3.26 -3.71 17.27
N VAL A 17 3.38 -2.89 16.21
CA VAL A 17 4.27 -1.72 16.20
C VAL A 17 3.77 -0.66 17.19
N GLU A 18 2.47 -0.38 17.21
CA GLU A 18 1.85 0.54 18.18
C GLU A 18 2.05 0.07 19.63
N ALA A 19 2.03 -1.25 19.86
CA ALA A 19 2.33 -1.87 21.15
C ALA A 19 3.84 -1.94 21.47
N SER A 20 4.69 -1.23 20.70
CA SER A 20 6.14 -1.16 20.90
C SER A 20 6.85 -2.52 20.81
N MET A 21 6.31 -3.46 20.03
CA MET A 21 6.94 -4.78 19.82
C MET A 21 8.08 -4.75 18.79
N GLY A 22 8.27 -3.63 18.08
CA GLY A 22 9.36 -3.45 17.12
C GLY A 22 9.01 -2.49 15.98
N ILE A 23 9.71 -2.63 14.86
CA ILE A 23 9.50 -1.87 13.61
C ILE A 23 9.00 -2.80 12.49
N SER A 24 8.32 -2.24 11.50
CA SER A 24 7.86 -2.99 10.33
C SER A 24 7.93 -2.18 9.04
N ILE A 25 8.06 -2.87 7.91
CA ILE A 25 8.03 -2.29 6.57
C ILE A 25 6.68 -2.60 5.95
N VAL A 26 5.87 -1.58 5.70
CA VAL A 26 4.53 -1.70 5.14
C VAL A 26 4.29 -0.65 4.06
N SER A 27 3.27 -0.88 3.23
CA SER A 27 2.84 0.10 2.23
C SER A 27 2.38 1.39 2.91
N ARG A 28 2.83 2.56 2.44
CA ARG A 28 2.40 3.85 3.01
C ARG A 28 0.88 4.02 3.03
N ALA A 29 0.21 3.48 2.00
CA ALA A 29 -1.24 3.48 1.88
C ALA A 29 -1.96 2.74 3.04
N THR A 30 -1.32 1.80 3.74
CA THR A 30 -1.97 1.03 4.82
C THR A 30 -1.87 1.72 6.19
N ILE A 31 -1.01 2.74 6.32
CA ILE A 31 -0.76 3.48 7.57
C ILE A 31 -1.16 4.96 7.49
N ALA A 32 -1.81 5.40 6.41
CA ALA A 32 -2.13 6.81 6.19
C ALA A 32 -2.89 7.43 7.38
N LYS A 33 -3.91 6.71 7.87
CA LYS A 33 -4.70 7.12 9.03
C LYS A 33 -3.87 7.19 10.31
N GLU A 34 -3.00 6.21 10.57
CA GLU A 34 -2.17 6.18 11.76
C GLU A 34 -1.11 7.31 11.76
N LEU A 35 -0.64 7.72 10.58
CA LEU A 35 0.21 8.89 10.41
C LEU A 35 -0.56 10.19 10.71
N GLU A 36 -1.77 10.35 10.17
CA GLU A 36 -2.62 11.51 10.44
C GLU A 36 -2.99 11.65 11.92
N LEU A 37 -3.21 10.52 12.60
CA LEU A 37 -3.53 10.48 14.02
C LEU A 37 -2.28 10.56 14.93
N GLY A 38 -1.07 10.58 14.36
CA GLY A 38 0.18 10.61 15.13
C GLY A 38 0.44 9.35 15.97
N ARG A 39 -0.21 8.23 15.65
CA ARG A 39 -0.01 6.94 16.35
C ARG A 39 1.25 6.22 15.89
N LEU A 40 1.62 6.42 14.62
CA LEU A 40 2.82 5.87 14.01
C LEU A 40 3.63 6.97 13.34
N VAL A 41 4.93 6.72 13.17
CA VAL A 41 5.83 7.57 12.39
C VAL A 41 6.40 6.76 11.22
N ALA A 42 6.49 7.38 10.04
CA ALA A 42 7.14 6.78 8.88
C ALA A 42 8.62 7.17 8.85
N LEU A 43 9.50 6.17 8.70
CA LEU A 43 10.93 6.37 8.51
C LEU A 43 11.26 6.21 7.02
N PRO A 44 11.83 7.23 6.34
CA PRO A 44 12.25 7.10 4.96
C PRO A 44 13.44 6.14 4.86
N VAL A 45 13.49 5.37 3.77
CA VAL A 45 14.59 4.47 3.44
C VAL A 45 15.30 4.97 2.19
N ASP A 46 16.62 4.80 2.13
CA ASP A 46 17.47 5.15 0.99
C ASP A 46 18.15 3.88 0.47
N PRO A 47 17.88 3.43 -0.78
CA PRO A 47 16.95 4.04 -1.74
C PRO A 47 15.46 3.84 -1.38
N PRO A 48 14.55 4.68 -1.91
CA PRO A 48 13.12 4.55 -1.64
C PRO A 48 12.57 3.21 -2.16
N LEU A 49 11.76 2.55 -1.35
CA LEU A 49 11.13 1.28 -1.70
C LEU A 49 9.80 1.52 -2.45
N ALA A 50 9.74 1.10 -3.72
CA ALA A 50 8.53 1.18 -4.53
C ALA A 50 7.73 -0.13 -4.47
N ARG A 51 6.41 -0.02 -4.37
CA ARG A 51 5.47 -1.14 -4.42
C ARG A 51 4.44 -0.90 -5.54
N PRO A 52 4.75 -1.28 -6.80
CA PRO A 52 3.82 -1.08 -7.90
C PRO A 52 2.57 -1.96 -7.73
N PHE A 53 1.41 -1.38 -7.98
CA PHE A 53 0.16 -2.14 -8.11
C PHE A 53 -0.08 -2.48 -9.58
N SER A 54 -0.71 -3.63 -9.83
CA SER A 54 -0.99 -4.12 -11.18
C SER A 54 -2.42 -4.61 -11.28
N PHE A 55 -3.07 -4.28 -12.39
CA PHE A 55 -4.39 -4.80 -12.72
C PHE A 55 -4.24 -6.17 -13.39
N VAL A 56 -4.80 -7.20 -12.77
CA VAL A 56 -4.78 -8.58 -13.30
C VAL A 56 -6.19 -8.97 -13.74
N HIS A 57 -6.36 -9.32 -15.01
CA HIS A 57 -7.63 -9.75 -15.57
C HIS A 57 -7.43 -10.87 -16.62
N GLN A 58 -8.44 -11.73 -16.80
CA GLN A 58 -8.40 -12.81 -17.79
C GLN A 58 -8.58 -12.24 -19.20
N LYS A 59 -7.74 -12.66 -20.16
CA LYS A 59 -7.78 -12.14 -21.54
C LYS A 59 -9.00 -12.57 -22.36
N GLN A 60 -9.71 -13.64 -21.96
CA GLN A 60 -10.53 -14.43 -22.90
C GLN A 60 -11.99 -14.70 -22.47
N LYS A 61 -12.42 -14.32 -21.27
CA LYS A 61 -13.83 -14.46 -20.87
C LYS A 61 -14.52 -13.11 -20.95
N PHE A 62 -15.48 -13.01 -21.89
CA PHE A 62 -16.46 -11.93 -22.04
C PHE A 62 -15.93 -10.55 -21.66
N ARG A 63 -15.46 -9.78 -22.66
CA ARG A 63 -15.32 -8.33 -22.54
C ARG A 63 -16.69 -7.71 -22.24
N GLN A 64 -17.06 -7.72 -20.98
CA GLN A 64 -18.19 -6.95 -20.50
C GLN A 64 -17.76 -5.49 -20.57
N ARG A 65 -18.48 -4.66 -21.33
CA ARG A 65 -18.17 -3.24 -21.46
C ARG A 65 -17.96 -2.58 -20.10
N ALA A 66 -18.73 -2.99 -19.08
CA ALA A 66 -18.58 -2.54 -17.70
C ALA A 66 -17.17 -2.79 -17.09
N MET A 67 -16.50 -3.89 -17.44
CA MET A 67 -15.15 -4.19 -16.95
C MET A 67 -14.09 -3.33 -17.65
N ASP A 68 -14.26 -3.09 -18.95
CA ASP A 68 -13.38 -2.20 -19.71
C ASP A 68 -13.48 -0.76 -19.15
N GLU A 69 -14.70 -0.27 -18.93
CA GLU A 69 -14.99 1.04 -18.32
C GLU A 69 -14.42 1.16 -16.90
N LEU A 70 -14.61 0.13 -16.07
CA LEU A 70 -14.05 0.12 -14.71
C LEU A 70 -12.52 0.15 -14.73
N LEU A 71 -11.89 -0.61 -15.64
CA LEU A 71 -10.44 -0.66 -15.74
C LEU A 71 -9.87 0.68 -16.26
N GLU A 72 -10.54 1.30 -17.22
CA GLU A 72 -10.20 2.63 -17.71
C GLU A 72 -10.34 3.69 -16.62
N PHE A 73 -11.45 3.68 -15.89
CA PHE A 73 -11.66 4.53 -14.72
C PHE A 73 -10.57 4.33 -13.68
N ALA A 74 -10.26 3.08 -13.31
CA ALA A 74 -9.28 2.77 -12.29
C ALA A 74 -7.86 3.22 -12.70
N ARG A 75 -7.48 3.05 -13.97
CA ARG A 75 -6.22 3.57 -14.52
C ARG A 75 -6.16 5.08 -14.44
N ALA A 76 -7.17 5.77 -14.97
CA ALA A 76 -7.24 7.23 -14.92
C ALA A 76 -7.23 7.77 -13.49
N TYR A 77 -7.88 7.07 -12.55
CA TYR A 77 -7.86 7.40 -11.14
C TYR A 77 -6.46 7.22 -10.55
N CYS A 78 -5.79 6.10 -10.80
CA CYS A 78 -4.42 5.88 -10.34
C CYS A 78 -3.46 6.94 -10.91
N ASP A 79 -3.51 7.23 -12.22
CA ASP A 79 -2.62 8.23 -12.86
C ASP A 79 -2.77 9.63 -12.23
N LYS A 80 -4.01 10.03 -11.89
CA LYS A 80 -4.28 11.30 -11.17
C LYS A 80 -3.72 11.31 -9.75
N ASN A 81 -3.69 10.16 -9.07
CA ASN A 81 -3.30 10.04 -7.66
C ASN A 81 -1.85 9.57 -7.45
N VAL A 82 -1.08 9.33 -8.52
CA VAL A 82 0.37 9.02 -8.45
C VAL A 82 1.19 10.24 -7.98
N GLY A 83 0.63 11.45 -8.05
CA GLY A 83 1.33 12.71 -7.75
C GLY A 83 1.65 13.01 -6.27
N ASP A 84 1.15 12.25 -5.30
CA ASP A 84 1.22 12.67 -3.88
C ASP A 84 2.35 11.98 -3.08
N SER A 85 3.38 11.46 -3.76
CA SER A 85 4.49 10.74 -3.10
C SER A 85 5.91 11.13 -3.50
N THR A 86 6.10 12.14 -4.37
CA THR A 86 7.42 12.45 -4.96
C THR A 86 8.00 13.83 -4.61
N THR A 87 7.37 14.66 -3.77
CA THR A 87 7.98 15.95 -3.39
C THR A 87 8.31 16.03 -1.90
N ALA A 88 9.47 15.48 -1.56
CA ALA A 88 10.29 15.93 -0.42
C ALA A 88 11.74 15.84 -0.87
N GLY A 89 12.20 16.93 -1.49
CA GLY A 89 13.53 17.15 -2.05
C GLY A 89 13.58 18.51 -2.70
#